data_AF-A0A3P6EQC7-F1
#
_entry.id   AF-A0A3P6EQC7-F1
#
_cell.length_a   1.000
_cell.length_b   1.000
_cell.length_c   1.000
_cell.angle_alpha   90.00
_cell.angle_beta   90.00
_cell.angle_gamma   90.00
#
_symmetry.space_group_name_H-M   'P 1'
#
loop_
_entity.id
_entity.type
_entity.pdbx_description
1 polymer ?
#
loop_
_entity_poly.entity_id
_entity_poly.type
_entity_poly.pdbx_seq_one_letter_code
_entity_poly.pdbx_strand_id
1 'polypeptide(L)' 'MAARDTTFYTLLLTSLQLLLTCHATFAAGGKWDLLLSNVGISAMHMQLLSNDRVVMFRQNQLRPIEHLSP' A
#
# COMPACT_ATOMS: atom_id res chain seq x y z
N MET A 1 -0.72 49.57 3.65
CA MET A 1 0.23 49.05 4.67
C MET A 1 -0.15 47.65 5.18
N ALA A 2 -1.43 47.25 5.22
CA ALA A 2 -1.88 45.98 5.83
C ALA A 2 -1.74 44.69 4.98
N ALA A 3 -1.53 44.80 3.66
CA ALA A 3 -1.52 43.65 2.75
C ALA A 3 -0.23 42.82 2.79
N ARG A 4 0.89 43.42 3.24
CA ARG A 4 2.18 42.73 3.34
C ARG A 4 2.22 41.77 4.52
N ASP A 5 1.62 42.15 5.64
CA ASP A 5 1.64 41.37 6.86
C ASP A 5 0.75 40.13 6.70
N THR A 6 -0.44 40.30 6.12
CA THR A 6 -1.33 39.16 5.80
C THR A 6 -0.69 38.18 4.82
N THR A 7 0.08 38.63 3.83
CA THR A 7 0.79 37.70 2.93
C THR A 7 1.85 36.86 3.64
N PHE A 8 2.55 37.40 4.63
CA PHE A 8 3.50 36.61 5.42
C PHE A 8 2.80 35.55 6.25
N TYR A 9 1.71 35.91 6.93
CA TYR A 9 0.94 34.94 7.71
C TYR A 9 0.29 33.87 6.84
N THR A 10 -0.22 34.22 5.66
CA THR A 10 -0.81 33.22 4.75
C THR A 10 0.25 32.26 4.22
N LEU A 11 1.43 32.74 3.84
CA LEU A 11 2.55 31.89 3.40
C LEU A 11 3.06 30.99 4.54
N LEU A 12 3.14 31.51 5.77
CA LEU A 12 3.53 30.73 6.94
C LEU A 12 2.51 29.62 7.24
N LEU A 13 1.22 29.94 7.20
CA LEU A 13 0.14 28.97 7.45
C LEU A 13 0.06 27.89 6.36
N THR A 14 0.24 28.24 5.09
CA THR A 14 0.26 27.25 4.00
C THR A 14 1.49 26.36 4.05
N SER A 15 2.66 26.93 4.38
CA SER A 15 3.89 26.16 4.61
C SER A 15 3.73 25.17 5.75
N LEU A 16 3.15 25.60 6.88
CA LEU A 16 2.86 24.74 8.02
C LEU A 16 1.87 23.62 7.64
N GLN A 17 0.79 23.95 6.93
CA GLN A 17 -0.19 22.97 6.47
C GLN A 17 0.44 21.90 5.56
N LEU A 18 1.35 22.30 4.65
CA LEU A 18 2.05 21.38 3.77
C LEU A 18 2.99 20.45 4.55
N LEU A 19 3.66 20.97 5.58
CA LEU A 19 4.53 20.18 6.46
C LEU A 19 3.74 19.16 7.26
N LEU A 20 2.53 19.51 7.74
CA LEU A 20 1.69 18.56 8.49
C LEU A 20 1.11 17.46 7.59
N THR A 21 0.68 17.77 6.36
CA THR A 21 0.09 16.76 5.46
C THR A 21 1.12 15.81 4.86
N CYS A 22 2.37 16.26 4.65
CA CYS A 22 3.44 15.40 4.15
C CYS A 22 3.88 14.34 5.16
N HIS A 23 3.78 14.60 6.48
CA HIS A 23 4.10 13.60 7.50
C HIS A 23 2.98 12.56 7.67
N ALA A 24 1.72 12.96 7.48
CA ALA A 24 0.58 12.06 7.62
C ALA A 24 0.48 10.99 6.52
N THR A 25 1.05 11.25 5.34
CA THR A 25 0.98 10.29 4.20
C THR A 25 1.96 9.12 4.33
N PHE A 26 3.08 9.29 5.04
CA PHE A 26 4.10 8.25 5.13
C PHE A 26 3.62 7.00 5.89
N ALA A 27 2.76 7.20 6.90
CA ALA A 27 2.15 6.10 7.65
C ALA A 27 0.92 5.47 6.94
N ALA A 28 0.37 6.15 5.92
CA ALA A 28 -0.76 5.68 5.14
C ALA A 28 -0.34 4.89 3.88
N GLY A 29 0.94 4.96 3.50
CA GLY A 29 1.51 4.14 2.44
C GLY A 29 1.77 2.74 2.97
N GLY A 30 0.85 1.80 2.75
CA GLY A 30 1.07 0.39 3.08
C GLY A 30 2.43 -0.12 2.58
N LYS A 31 3.02 -1.07 3.31
CA LYS A 31 4.32 -1.64 2.94
C LYS A 31 4.13 -2.81 1.98
N TRP A 32 4.85 -2.79 0.87
CA TRP A 32 5.06 -3.99 0.06
C TRP A 32 6.16 -4.82 0.69
N ASP A 33 5.84 -6.06 1.05
CA ASP A 33 6.82 -7.03 1.53
C ASP A 33 6.81 -8.24 0.61
N LEU A 34 8.01 -8.74 0.29
CA LEU A 34 8.14 -9.92 -0.56
C LEU A 34 7.85 -11.15 0.30
N LEU A 35 6.65 -11.72 0.14
CA LEU A 35 6.21 -12.87 0.93
C LEU A 35 6.98 -14.16 0.60
N LEU A 36 7.31 -14.36 -0.68
CA LEU A 36 8.08 -15.52 -1.15
C LEU A 36 8.95 -15.13 -2.33
N SER A 37 10.22 -15.53 -2.31
CA SER A 37 11.18 -15.22 -3.39
C SER A 37 10.82 -15.88 -4.72
N ASN A 38 10.16 -17.05 -4.66
CA ASN A 38 9.66 -17.75 -5.84
C ASN A 38 8.51 -18.69 -5.44
N VAL A 39 7.35 -18.56 -6.10
CA VAL A 39 6.20 -19.46 -5.94
C VAL A 39 6.24 -20.62 -6.96
N GLY A 40 7.22 -20.64 -7.86
CA GLY A 40 7.38 -21.66 -8.90
C GLY A 40 6.31 -21.63 -9.99
N ILE A 41 5.35 -20.69 -9.90
CA ILE A 41 4.19 -20.57 -10.77
C ILE A 41 3.90 -19.10 -11.09
N SER A 42 3.44 -18.79 -12.31
CA SER A 42 2.76 -17.53 -12.58
C SER A 42 1.32 -17.68 -12.07
N ALA A 43 1.04 -17.11 -10.90
CA ALA A 43 -0.31 -17.10 -10.34
C ALA A 43 -1.17 -16.11 -11.15
N MET A 44 -2.30 -16.58 -11.69
CA MET A 44 -3.21 -15.71 -12.46
C MET A 44 -4.44 -15.31 -11.65
N HIS A 45 -4.81 -16.08 -10.62
CA HIS A 45 -5.93 -15.76 -9.72
C HIS A 45 -5.59 -16.18 -8.28
N MET A 46 -5.91 -15.34 -7.29
CA MET A 46 -5.76 -15.64 -5.87
C MET A 46 -7.09 -15.37 -5.15
N GLN A 47 -7.49 -16.25 -4.23
CA GLN A 47 -8.73 -16.12 -3.48
C GLN A 47 -8.50 -16.38 -1.99
N LEU A 48 -9.06 -15.51 -1.15
CA LEU A 48 -9.13 -15.69 0.30
C LEU A 48 -10.31 -16.59 0.66
N LEU A 49 -10.05 -17.62 1.45
CA LEU A 49 -11.05 -18.52 2.01
C LEU A 49 -11.51 -18.01 3.38
N SER A 50 -12.66 -18.49 3.86
CA SER A 50 -13.24 -18.09 5.15
C SER A 50 -12.42 -18.52 6.37
N ASN A 51 -11.39 -19.33 6.18
CA ASN A 51 -10.45 -19.81 7.21
C ASN A 51 -9.08 -19.11 7.13
N ASP A 52 -9.05 -17.88 6.58
CA ASP A 52 -7.85 -17.04 6.43
C ASP A 52 -6.73 -17.66 5.57
N ARG A 53 -7.07 -18.67 4.76
CA ARG A 53 -6.13 -19.26 3.79
C ARG A 53 -6.30 -18.61 2.42
N VAL A 54 -5.18 -18.39 1.74
CA VAL A 54 -5.17 -17.91 0.36
C VAL A 54 -4.86 -19.08 -0.57
N VAL A 55 -5.73 -19.32 -1.54
CA VAL A 55 -5.50 -20.29 -2.62
C VAL A 55 -5.08 -19.55 -3.87
N MET A 56 -4.00 -20.02 -4.52
CA MET A 56 -3.53 -19.50 -5.80
C MET A 56 -3.85 -20.48 -6.93
N PHE A 57 -4.29 -19.95 -8.08
CA PHE A 57 -4.57 -20.71 -9.29
C PHE A 57 -3.61 -20.32 -10.41
N ARG A 58 -3.09 -21.33 -11.10
CA ARG A 58 -2.33 -21.16 -12.34
C ARG A 58 -3.32 -21.23 -13.52
N GLN A 59 -3.15 -20.37 -14.51
CA GLN A 59 -4.04 -20.25 -15.68
C GLN A 59 -4.43 -21.58 -16.36
N ASN A 60 -3.52 -22.55 -16.41
CA ASN A 60 -3.73 -23.83 -17.08
C ASN A 60 -3.91 -25.01 -16.10
N GLN A 61 -4.27 -24.74 -14.85
CA GLN A 61 -4.45 -25.76 -13.82
C GLN A 61 -5.73 -25.50 -13.03
N LEU A 62 -6.66 -26.43 -13.12
CA LEU A 62 -7.94 -26.39 -12.40
C LEU A 62 -7.79 -26.76 -10.91
N ARG A 63 -6.62 -27.25 -10.49
CA ARG A 63 -6.36 -27.65 -9.09
C ARG A 63 -5.67 -26.53 -8.29
N PRO A 64 -6.21 -26.18 -7.10
CA PRO A 64 -5.55 -25.34 -6.10
C PRO A 64 -4.15 -25.81 -5.70
N ILE A 65 -3.21 -24.88 -5.48
CA ILE A 65 -1.99 -25.17 -4.71
C ILE A 65 -2.26 -24.94 -3.22
N GLU A 66 -2.55 -26.02 -2.47
CA GLU A 66 -2.95 -25.95 -1.05
C GLU A 66 -1.79 -26.10 -0.06
N HIS A 67 -0.54 -26.16 -0.53
CA HIS A 67 0.59 -26.43 0.34
C HIS A 67 1.83 -25.63 -0.09
N LEU A 68 1.97 -24.44 0.46
CA LEU A 68 3.25 -23.74 0.55
C LEU A 68 3.78 -23.97 1.98
N SER A 69 4.53 -25.05 2.16
CA SER A 69 5.44 -25.19 3.30
C SER A 69 6.63 -24.25 3.07
N PRO A 70 7.19 -23.64 4.14
CA PRO A 70 8.34 -22.74 4.03
C PRO A 70 9.55 -23.37 3.35
#